data_AF-X1CVK0-F1
#
_entry.id   AF-X1CVK0-F1
#
_cell.length_a   1.000
_cell.length_b   1.000
_cell.length_c   1.000
_cell.angle_alpha   90.00
_cell.angle_beta   90.00
_cell.angle_gamma   90.00
#
_symmetry.space_group_name_H-M   'P 1'
#
loop_
_entity.id
_entity.type
_entity.pdbx_description
1 polymer ?
#
loop_
_entity_poly.entity_id
_entity_poly.type
_entity_poly.pdbx_seq_one_letter_code
_entity_poly.pdbx_strand_id
1 'polypeptide(L)' 'MDEDVICEIMGENMYSRAYTEGEILDVFTPLGLKKLQIYRETQNSEEFGTEYMIVFVFQKIV' A
#
# COMPACT_ATOMS: atom_id res chain seq x y z
N MET A 1 17.83 -6.99 -8.16
CA MET A 1 18.36 -7.15 -6.79
C MET A 1 17.42 -6.35 -5.94
N ASP A 2 16.58 -7.05 -5.18
CA ASP A 2 15.71 -6.44 -4.18
C ASP A 2 16.63 -5.89 -3.10
N GLU A 3 16.88 -4.59 -3.13
CA GLU A 3 17.39 -3.90 -1.96
C GLU A 3 16.23 -3.88 -0.98
N ASP A 4 16.26 -4.81 -0.03
CA ASP A 4 15.41 -4.79 1.15
C ASP A 4 15.53 -3.40 1.80
N VAL A 5 14.50 -2.56 1.63
CA VAL A 5 14.47 -1.21 2.22
C VAL A 5 14.10 -1.37 3.68
N ILE A 6 15.10 -1.69 4.51
CA ILE A 6 14.99 -1.54 5.96
C ILE A 6 14.84 -0.04 6.20
N CYS A 7 13.66 0.39 6.68
CA CYS A 7 13.42 1.77 7.07
C CYS A 7 12.96 1.85 8.53
N GLU A 8 13.29 2.96 9.18
CA GLU A 8 12.84 3.22 10.54
C GLU A 8 11.38 3.70 10.51
N ILE A 9 10.51 2.95 11.18
CA ILE A 9 9.10 3.31 11.38
C ILE A 9 8.84 3.32 12.88
N MET A 10 8.48 4.48 13.43
CA MET A 10 8.19 4.66 14.87
C MET A 10 9.31 4.18 15.81
N GLY A 11 10.59 4.39 15.43
CA GLY A 11 11.76 4.01 16.23
C GLY A 11 12.20 2.55 16.06
N GLU A 12 11.51 1.78 15.23
CA GLU A 12 11.83 0.39 14.95
C GLU A 12 12.31 0.21 13.50
N ASN A 13 13.36 -0.59 13.30
CA ASN A 13 13.83 -0.94 11.95
C ASN A 13 12.92 -2.01 11.35
N MET A 14 12.18 -1.65 10.30
CA MET A 14 11.23 -2.53 9.65
C MET A 14 11.65 -2.81 8.21
N TYR A 15 11.51 -4.05 7.78
CA TYR A 15 11.50 -4.37 6.35
C TYR A 15 10.25 -3.76 5.74
N SER A 16 10.45 -2.76 4.88
CA SER A 16 9.35 -2.09 4.19
C SER A 16 9.47 -2.32 2.69
N ARG A 17 8.38 -2.79 2.10
CA ARG A 17 8.21 -2.85 0.65
C ARG A 17 6.78 -2.51 0.30
N ALA A 18 6.58 -2.05 -0.94
CA ALA A 18 5.24 -1.88 -1.46
C ALA A 18 4.52 -3.25 -1.52
N TYR A 19 3.24 -3.24 -1.15
CA TYR A 19 2.36 -4.38 -1.39
C TYR A 19 2.02 -4.48 -2.87
N THR A 20 1.93 -5.72 -3.36
CA THR A 20 1.34 -6.01 -4.67
C THR A 20 -0.19 -5.95 -4.60
N GLU A 21 -0.85 -5.76 -5.75
CA GLU A 21 -2.33 -5.81 -5.82
C GLU A 21 -2.88 -7.14 -5.30
N GLY A 22 -2.21 -8.26 -5.56
CA GLY A 22 -2.61 -9.58 -5.08
C GLY A 22 -2.63 -9.65 -3.55
N GLU A 23 -1.56 -9.19 -2.91
CA GLU A 23 -1.44 -9.19 -1.44
C GLU A 23 -2.50 -8.31 -0.77
N ILE A 24 -2.79 -7.16 -1.38
CA ILE A 24 -3.88 -6.30 -0.92
C ILE A 24 -5.22 -7.03 -1.03
N LEU A 25 -5.50 -7.67 -2.17
CA LEU A 25 -6.74 -8.42 -2.36
C LEU A 25 -6.88 -9.61 -1.40
N ASP A 26 -5.79 -10.30 -1.10
CA ASP A 26 -5.77 -11.43 -0.16
C ASP A 26 -6.12 -10.99 1.27
N VAL A 27 -5.78 -9.76 1.66
CA VAL A 27 -6.15 -9.19 2.97
C VAL A 27 -7.61 -8.75 2.99
N PHE A 28 -8.06 -8.01 1.97
CA PHE A 28 -9.37 -7.33 2.05
C PHE A 28 -10.55 -8.20 1.55
N THR A 29 -10.33 -9.12 0.61
CA THR A 29 -11.40 -9.99 0.09
C THR A 29 -12.06 -10.85 1.18
N PRO A 30 -11.30 -11.53 2.07
CA PRO A 30 -11.88 -12.32 3.16
C PRO A 30 -12.69 -11.49 4.18
N LEU A 31 -12.45 -10.17 4.25
CA LEU A 31 -13.21 -9.24 5.10
C LEU A 31 -14.55 -8.81 4.50
N GLY A 32 -14.96 -9.41 3.38
CA GLY A 32 -16.20 -9.05 2.69
C GLY A 32 -16.09 -7.73 1.93
N LEU A 33 -14.88 -7.30 1.59
CA LEU A 33 -14.65 -6.07 0.83
C LEU A 33 -14.41 -6.40 -0.64
N LYS A 34 -15.24 -5.85 -1.51
CA LYS A 34 -15.08 -6.00 -2.96
C LYS A 34 -14.32 -4.81 -3.53
N LYS A 35 -13.23 -5.10 -4.24
CA LYS A 35 -12.50 -4.09 -5.01
C LYS A 35 -13.40 -3.51 -6.11
N LEU A 36 -13.51 -2.19 -6.15
CA LEU A 36 -14.17 -1.46 -7.22
C LEU A 36 -13.15 -0.91 -8.22
N GLN A 37 -12.11 -0.25 -7.72
CA GLN A 37 -11.19 0.50 -8.58
C GLN A 37 -9.80 0.59 -7.98
N ILE A 38 -8.82 0.77 -8.86
CA ILE A 38 -7.42 1.06 -8.52
C ILE A 38 -7.01 2.31 -9.26
N TYR A 39 -6.36 3.22 -8.55
CA TYR A 39 -5.70 4.39 -9.11
C TYR A 39 -4.20 4.30 -8.83
N ARG A 40 -3.41 4.77 -9.78
CA ARG A 40 -1.96 4.97 -9.59
C ARG A 40 -1.74 6.47 -9.58
N GLU A 41 -1.28 6.98 -8.46
CA GLU A 41 -1.17 8.42 -8.23
C GLU A 41 0.24 8.78 -7.82
N THR A 42 0.59 10.04 -8.05
CA THR A 42 1.82 10.63 -7.55
C THR A 42 1.43 11.74 -6.60
N GLN A 43 1.87 11.61 -5.35
CA GLN A 43 1.70 12.65 -4.33
C GLN A 43 3.05 13.29 -4.06
N ASN A 44 3.04 14.57 -3.68
CA ASN A 44 4.21 15.21 -3.11
C ASN A 44 3.93 15.55 -1.65
N SER A 45 4.82 15.14 -0.74
CA SER A 45 4.81 15.53 0.66
C SER A 45 6.08 16.29 1.02
N GLU A 46 6.01 17.14 2.04
CA GLU A 46 7.19 17.86 2.55
C GLU A 46 8.22 16.89 3.17
N GLU A 47 7.75 15.76 3.70
CA GLU A 47 8.57 14.83 4.48
C GLU A 47 9.27 13.78 3.60
N PHE A 48 8.61 13.31 2.54
CA PHE A 48 9.11 12.22 1.70
C PHE A 48 9.31 12.59 0.22
N GLY A 49 9.02 13.84 -0.15
CA GLY A 49 9.17 14.31 -1.54
C GLY A 49 8.12 13.69 -2.45
N THR A 50 8.54 13.19 -3.62
CA THR A 50 7.63 12.57 -4.61
C THR A 50 7.38 11.11 -4.28
N GLU A 51 6.12 10.77 -4.03
CA GLU A 51 5.65 9.45 -3.63
C GLU A 51 4.78 8.84 -4.73
N TYR A 52 5.10 7.60 -5.11
CA TYR A 52 4.33 6.83 -6.08
C TYR A 52 3.39 5.88 -5.33
N MET A 53 2.09 6.12 -5.45
CA MET A 53 1.07 5.44 -4.66
C MET A 53 0.13 4.60 -5.51
N ILE A 54 -0.41 3.55 -4.88
CA ILE A 54 -1.53 2.78 -5.41
C ILE A 54 -2.71 2.96 -4.45
N VAL A 55 -3.79 3.54 -4.95
CA VAL A 55 -5.01 3.79 -4.18
C VAL A 55 -6.05 2.75 -4.57
N PHE A 56 -6.60 2.06 -3.57
CA PHE A 56 -7.64 1.06 -3.76
C PHE A 56 -8.96 1.56 -3.21
N VAL A 57 -10.02 1.43 -4.01
CA VAL A 57 -11.40 1.69 -3.57
C VAL A 57 -12.11 0.36 -3.39
N PHE A 58 -12.53 0.10 -2.16
CA PHE A 58 -13.30 -1.08 -1.80
C PHE A 58 -14.72 -0.70 -1.40
N GLN A 59 -15.67 -1.57 -1.74
CA GLN A 59 -17.03 -1.53 -1.24
C GLN A 59 -17.21 -2.60 -0.18
N LYS A 60 -17.76 -2.22 0.97
CA LYS A 60 -18.20 -3.20 1.97
C LYS A 60 -19.43 -3.94 1.47
N ILE A 61 -19.31 -5.27 1.36
CA ILE A 61 -20.43 -6.16 1.11
C ILE A 61 -20.92 -6.66 2.47
N VAL A 62 -21.69 -5.80 3.15
CA VAL A 62 -22.43 -6.05 4.41
C VAL A 62 -21.56 -6.36 5.63
#